data_AF-A0A0K0G1L2-F1
#
_entry.id   AF-A0A0K0G1L2-F1
#
_cell.length_a   1.000
_cell.length_b   1.000
_cell.length_c   1.000
_cell.angle_alpha   90.00
_cell.angle_beta   90.00
_cell.angle_gamma   90.00
#
_symmetry.space_group_name_H-M   'P 1'
#
loop_
_entity.id
_entity.type
_entity.pdbx_description
1 polymer ?
#
loop_
_entity_poly.entity_id
_entity_poly.type
_entity_poly.pdbx_seq_one_letter_code
_entity_poly.pdbx_strand_id
1 'polypeptide(L)'
;MCSMFWQLNDVWAAPSWSSIDFDLRWKPLMYHVKRFFSDIAVFLDARRNNLKVNIINDKNYDINNVTLKIYTFAWKAGLKPIYSEKIPVPVLPKLSAIDVKYPHRINGVEEYLIVASIISGAGEKLSPLSYLYPDKLFNSPTINNTLKIEQITVVDENSYKIILKCKNAIPLVWVDLSEEVKRTNPDIVYEFSDNSFSMIRSRKTITLKIVKNPYNTRLTKTDLVACFLDTCGFSDTKKHKF
;
A
#
# COMPACT_ATOMS: atom_id res chain seq x y z
N MET A 1 -25.95 -4.72 1.65
CA MET A 1 -25.26 -5.94 1.16
C MET A 1 -23.88 -6.01 1.79
N CYS A 2 -23.25 -7.19 1.87
CA CYS A 2 -22.00 -7.43 2.59
C CYS A 2 -20.98 -8.14 1.67
N SER A 3 -19.69 -7.88 1.89
CA SER A 3 -18.58 -8.61 1.27
C SER A 3 -17.75 -9.29 2.36
N MET A 4 -17.56 -10.60 2.22
CA MET A 4 -16.71 -11.39 3.09
C MET A 4 -15.67 -12.09 2.22
N PHE A 5 -14.39 -11.83 2.46
CA PHE A 5 -13.32 -12.53 1.76
C PHE A 5 -12.97 -13.82 2.50
N TRP A 6 -12.66 -14.86 1.74
CA TRP A 6 -12.16 -16.12 2.26
C TRP A 6 -10.63 -16.15 2.10
N GLN A 7 -9.81 -16.29 3.14
CA GLN A 7 -10.11 -16.49 4.58
C GLN A 7 -9.33 -15.50 5.46
N LEU A 8 -9.68 -15.40 6.74
CA LEU A 8 -9.00 -14.48 7.67
C LEU A 8 -7.61 -14.99 8.07
N ASN A 9 -7.54 -16.17 8.69
CA ASN A 9 -6.35 -16.71 9.34
C ASN A 9 -6.01 -18.15 8.89
N ASP A 10 -4.84 -18.64 9.30
CA ASP A 10 -4.42 -20.03 9.15
C ASP A 10 -4.50 -20.82 10.46
N VAL A 11 -4.69 -22.13 10.35
CA VAL A 11 -4.65 -23.10 11.48
C VAL A 11 -3.33 -23.85 11.57
N TRP A 12 -2.50 -23.80 10.51
CA TRP A 12 -1.16 -24.39 10.45
C TRP A 12 -0.32 -23.68 9.37
N ALA A 13 0.99 -23.95 9.32
CA ALA A 13 1.87 -23.42 8.28
C ALA A 13 1.65 -24.11 6.93
N ALA A 14 0.85 -23.50 6.05
CA ALA A 14 0.62 -23.97 4.69
C ALA A 14 0.24 -22.81 3.75
N PRO A 15 0.41 -22.97 2.41
CA PRO A 15 -0.21 -22.08 1.45
C PRO A 15 -1.74 -22.09 1.60
N SER A 16 -2.35 -20.91 1.68
CA SER A 16 -3.78 -20.73 1.88
C SER A 16 -4.26 -19.37 1.35
N TRP A 17 -5.56 -19.12 1.43
CA TRP A 17 -6.18 -17.83 1.11
C TRP A 17 -6.21 -16.85 2.29
N SER A 18 -5.45 -17.13 3.36
CA SER A 18 -5.53 -16.29 4.55
C SER A 18 -4.90 -14.92 4.33
N SER A 19 -5.39 -13.94 5.08
CA SER A 19 -4.75 -12.62 5.21
C SER A 19 -3.77 -12.55 6.39
N ILE A 20 -3.88 -13.48 7.34
CA ILE A 20 -3.04 -13.60 8.54
C ILE A 20 -2.50 -15.03 8.58
N ASP A 21 -1.18 -15.18 8.71
CA ASP A 21 -0.55 -16.50 8.78
C ASP A 21 -0.71 -17.18 10.15
N PHE A 22 -0.17 -18.39 10.27
CA PHE A 22 -0.22 -19.19 11.50
C PHE A 22 0.49 -18.52 12.69
N ASP A 23 1.56 -17.75 12.41
CA ASP A 23 2.33 -17.01 13.41
C ASP A 23 1.68 -15.64 13.75
N LEU A 24 0.42 -15.43 13.34
CA LEU A 24 -0.36 -14.20 13.50
C LEU A 24 0.21 -12.99 12.75
N ARG A 25 1.06 -13.20 11.74
CA ARG A 25 1.65 -12.13 10.94
C ARG A 25 0.71 -11.75 9.80
N TRP A 26 0.57 -10.45 9.58
CA TRP A 26 -0.24 -9.94 8.49
C TRP A 26 0.47 -10.18 7.15
N LYS A 27 -0.22 -10.85 6.23
CA LYS A 27 0.17 -10.97 4.82
C LYS A 27 -0.19 -9.67 4.08
N PRO A 28 0.37 -9.41 2.88
CA PRO A 28 0.03 -8.25 2.06
C PRO A 28 -1.48 -7.99 1.93
N LEU A 29 -2.28 -9.05 1.81
CA LEU A 29 -3.74 -8.96 1.70
C LEU A 29 -4.37 -8.18 2.87
N MET A 30 -3.95 -8.40 4.12
CA MET A 30 -4.54 -7.74 5.28
C MET A 30 -4.35 -6.21 5.22
N TYR A 31 -3.21 -5.75 4.73
CA TYR A 31 -2.96 -4.32 4.52
C TYR A 31 -3.82 -3.73 3.39
N HIS A 32 -4.12 -4.51 2.35
CA HIS A 32 -5.06 -4.10 1.31
C HIS A 32 -6.51 -4.10 1.81
N VAL A 33 -6.92 -5.07 2.63
CA VAL A 33 -8.24 -5.12 3.29
C VAL A 33 -8.51 -3.84 4.06
N LYS A 34 -7.54 -3.39 4.87
CA LYS A 34 -7.62 -2.13 5.61
C LYS A 34 -7.86 -0.90 4.70
N ARG A 35 -7.43 -0.94 3.44
CA ARG A 35 -7.60 0.16 2.49
C ARG A 35 -8.95 0.08 1.77
N PHE A 36 -9.28 -1.08 1.21
CA PHE A 36 -10.50 -1.22 0.40
C PHE A 36 -11.78 -1.33 1.22
N PHE A 37 -11.70 -1.65 2.52
CA PHE A 37 -12.81 -1.57 3.49
C PHE A 37 -12.75 -0.30 4.36
N SER A 38 -12.04 0.73 3.93
CA SER A 38 -12.15 2.03 4.60
C SER A 38 -13.49 2.69 4.30
N ASP A 39 -14.04 3.43 5.27
CA ASP A 39 -15.35 4.09 5.15
C ASP A 39 -15.49 4.97 3.89
N ILE A 40 -14.37 5.47 3.37
CA ILE A 40 -14.32 6.19 2.08
C ILE A 40 -13.20 5.55 1.26
N ALA A 41 -13.59 4.89 0.17
CA ALA A 41 -12.67 4.17 -0.70
C ALA A 41 -12.84 4.59 -2.16
N VAL A 42 -11.74 4.53 -2.92
CA VAL A 42 -11.74 4.77 -4.36
C VAL A 42 -11.36 3.47 -5.05
N PHE A 43 -12.09 3.09 -6.09
CA PHE A 43 -11.81 1.94 -6.93
C PHE A 43 -11.52 2.42 -8.34
N LEU A 44 -10.44 1.89 -8.90
CA LEU A 44 -9.99 2.18 -10.26
C LEU A 44 -10.10 0.89 -11.07
N ASP A 45 -10.80 0.96 -12.21
CA ASP A 45 -10.91 -0.15 -13.16
C ASP A 45 -10.64 0.39 -14.56
N ALA A 46 -9.59 -0.11 -15.21
CA ALA A 46 -9.30 0.26 -16.60
C ALA A 46 -9.77 -0.86 -17.52
N ARG A 47 -10.76 -0.56 -18.37
CA ARG A 47 -11.21 -1.46 -19.42
C ARG A 47 -11.25 -0.75 -20.76
N ARG A 48 -10.64 -1.37 -21.79
CA ARG A 48 -10.68 -0.88 -23.18
C ARG A 48 -10.30 0.61 -23.28
N ASN A 49 -9.19 1.00 -22.64
CA ASN A 49 -8.66 2.37 -22.61
C ASN A 49 -9.56 3.41 -21.90
N ASN A 50 -10.57 2.98 -21.14
CA ASN A 50 -11.38 3.86 -20.30
C ASN A 50 -11.13 3.54 -18.83
N LEU A 51 -10.77 4.57 -18.06
CA LEU A 51 -10.69 4.46 -16.60
C LEU A 51 -12.06 4.73 -16.01
N LYS A 52 -12.62 3.72 -15.36
CA LYS A 52 -13.76 3.87 -14.46
C LYS A 52 -13.24 4.15 -13.07
N VAL A 53 -13.81 5.18 -12.44
CA VAL A 53 -13.52 5.52 -11.06
C VAL A 53 -14.81 5.41 -10.28
N ASN A 54 -14.84 4.51 -9.30
CA ASN A 54 -15.95 4.38 -8.37
C ASN A 54 -15.51 4.88 -6.99
N ILE A 55 -16.37 5.62 -6.31
CA ILE A 55 -16.12 6.15 -4.96
C ILE A 55 -17.22 5.63 -4.05
N ILE A 56 -16.81 5.02 -2.93
CA ILE A 56 -17.72 4.57 -1.87
C ILE A 56 -17.64 5.57 -0.72
N ASN A 57 -18.81 5.87 -0.13
CA ASN A 57 -18.95 6.56 1.13
C ASN A 57 -19.90 5.78 2.04
N ASP A 58 -19.34 5.01 2.98
CA ASP A 58 -20.08 4.25 3.99
C ASP A 58 -20.36 5.05 5.27
N LYS A 59 -19.98 6.34 5.31
CA LYS A 59 -20.42 7.23 6.39
C LYS A 59 -21.93 7.44 6.32
N ASN A 60 -22.53 7.72 7.48
CA ASN A 60 -23.94 8.04 7.61
C ASN A 60 -24.28 9.53 7.36
N TYR A 61 -23.34 10.30 6.79
CA TYR A 61 -23.49 11.71 6.43
C TYR A 61 -22.88 12.02 5.06
N ASP A 62 -23.44 13.02 4.40
CA ASP A 62 -22.96 13.50 3.10
C ASP A 62 -21.66 14.28 3.28
N ILE A 63 -20.76 14.19 2.30
CA ILE A 63 -19.51 14.95 2.29
C ILE A 63 -19.51 15.91 1.12
N ASN A 64 -19.57 17.19 1.41
CA ASN A 64 -19.63 18.25 0.41
C ASN A 64 -18.24 18.71 0.00
N ASN A 65 -18.12 19.24 -1.23
CA ASN A 65 -16.92 19.87 -1.77
C ASN A 65 -15.67 19.00 -1.66
N VAL A 66 -15.75 17.78 -2.17
CA VAL A 66 -14.58 16.90 -2.24
C VAL A 66 -13.92 16.97 -3.62
N THR A 67 -12.66 16.57 -3.70
CA THR A 67 -11.93 16.49 -4.96
C THR A 67 -11.28 15.13 -5.10
N LEU A 68 -11.56 14.47 -6.22
CA LEU A 68 -10.87 13.27 -6.66
C LEU A 68 -9.54 13.68 -7.29
N LYS A 69 -8.43 13.22 -6.70
CA LYS A 69 -7.08 13.36 -7.24
C LYS A 69 -6.66 12.08 -7.91
N ILE A 70 -6.22 12.17 -9.16
CA ILE A 70 -5.65 11.07 -9.92
C ILE A 70 -4.24 11.46 -10.34
N TYR A 71 -3.28 10.56 -10.15
CA TYR A 71 -1.90 10.71 -10.55
C TYR A 71 -1.46 9.49 -11.34
N THR A 72 -0.78 9.72 -12.46
CA THR A 72 -0.18 8.67 -13.27
C THR A 72 1.34 8.78 -13.17
N PHE A 73 1.99 7.67 -12.87
CA PHE A 73 3.44 7.58 -12.75
C PHE A 73 4.00 6.61 -13.78
N ALA A 74 5.06 7.05 -14.47
CA ALA A 74 5.92 6.17 -15.23
C ALA A 74 7.11 5.75 -14.36
N TRP A 75 7.46 4.46 -14.38
CA TRP A 75 8.51 3.87 -13.54
C TRP A 75 9.89 4.56 -13.69
N LYS A 76 10.20 5.03 -14.90
CA LYS A 76 11.45 5.73 -15.23
C LYS A 76 11.42 7.25 -14.97
N ALA A 77 10.26 7.84 -14.69
CA ALA A 77 10.09 9.29 -14.52
C ALA A 77 10.35 9.78 -13.07
N GLY A 78 10.82 8.89 -12.19
CA GLY A 78 11.09 9.22 -10.79
C GLY A 78 9.80 9.38 -9.98
N LEU A 79 9.71 10.44 -9.17
CA LEU A 79 8.57 10.75 -8.30
C LEU A 79 7.63 11.83 -8.85
N LYS A 80 7.92 12.36 -10.05
CA LYS A 80 7.04 13.34 -10.68
C LYS A 80 5.95 12.59 -11.46
N PRO A 81 4.65 12.84 -11.19
CA PRO A 81 3.60 12.25 -12.00
C PRO A 81 3.71 12.78 -13.43
N ILE A 82 3.59 11.89 -14.42
CA ILE A 82 3.54 12.27 -15.85
C ILE A 82 2.21 12.92 -16.19
N TYR A 83 1.18 12.63 -15.40
CA TYR A 83 -0.14 13.21 -15.54
C TYR A 83 -0.80 13.35 -14.16
N SER A 84 -1.54 14.44 -13.97
CA SER A 84 -2.27 14.72 -12.73
C SER A 84 -3.61 15.35 -13.08
N GLU A 85 -4.67 14.84 -12.48
CA GLU A 85 -6.04 15.32 -12.69
C GLU A 85 -6.72 15.58 -11.35
N LYS A 86 -7.58 16.60 -11.32
CA LYS A 86 -8.38 16.96 -10.16
C LYS A 86 -9.83 17.13 -10.60
N ILE A 87 -10.66 16.17 -10.24
CA ILE A 87 -12.07 16.19 -10.60
C ILE A 87 -12.87 16.64 -9.37
N PRO A 88 -13.54 17.80 -9.42
CA PRO A 88 -14.43 18.22 -8.34
C PRO A 88 -15.64 17.28 -8.28
N VAL A 89 -15.96 16.83 -7.07
CA VAL A 89 -17.16 16.04 -6.80
C VAL A 89 -17.98 16.84 -5.77
N PRO A 90 -19.08 17.49 -6.19
CA PRO A 90 -19.80 18.43 -5.34
C PRO A 90 -20.30 17.82 -4.03
N VAL A 91 -20.78 16.58 -4.10
CA VAL A 91 -21.31 15.83 -2.95
C VAL A 91 -20.96 14.35 -3.10
N LEU A 92 -20.45 13.74 -2.03
CA LEU A 92 -20.46 12.29 -1.82
C LEU A 92 -21.61 11.95 -0.89
N PRO A 93 -22.74 11.41 -1.40
CA PRO A 93 -23.87 11.07 -0.57
C PRO A 93 -23.50 10.01 0.47
N LYS A 94 -24.15 10.04 1.63
CA LYS A 94 -24.02 8.99 2.66
C LYS A 94 -24.44 7.62 2.13
N LEU A 95 -23.81 6.57 2.64
CA LEU A 95 -24.12 5.17 2.33
C LEU A 95 -24.28 4.92 0.82
N SER A 96 -23.35 5.43 0.02
CA SER A 96 -23.48 5.43 -1.43
C SER A 96 -22.21 4.96 -2.14
N ALA A 97 -22.41 4.52 -3.37
CA ALA A 97 -21.34 4.30 -4.34
C ALA A 97 -21.67 5.13 -5.59
N ILE A 98 -20.73 5.97 -6.03
CA ILE A 98 -20.89 6.81 -7.21
C ILE A 98 -19.82 6.51 -8.26
N ASP A 99 -20.20 6.57 -9.53
CA ASP A 99 -19.27 6.50 -10.64
C ASP A 99 -18.90 7.91 -11.09
N VAL A 100 -17.59 8.19 -11.10
CA VAL A 100 -17.03 9.42 -11.63
C VAL A 100 -16.49 9.16 -13.02
N LYS A 101 -17.03 9.89 -14.00
CA LYS A 101 -16.56 9.82 -15.39
C LYS A 101 -15.19 10.46 -15.48
N TYR A 102 -14.18 9.65 -15.82
CA TYR A 102 -12.87 10.15 -16.15
C TYR A 102 -12.88 10.78 -17.56
N PRO A 103 -12.38 12.02 -17.74
CA PRO A 103 -12.59 12.78 -18.98
C PRO A 103 -11.73 12.30 -20.16
N HIS A 104 -10.66 11.54 -19.91
CA HIS A 104 -9.70 11.15 -20.95
C HIS A 104 -9.68 9.64 -21.20
N ARG A 105 -9.34 9.24 -22.42
CA ARG A 105 -8.91 7.86 -22.66
C ARG A 105 -7.50 7.68 -22.12
N ILE A 106 -7.25 6.52 -21.52
CA ILE A 106 -5.90 6.16 -21.06
C ILE A 106 -5.30 5.20 -22.08
N ASN A 107 -4.22 5.63 -22.72
CA ASN A 107 -3.40 4.77 -23.56
C ASN A 107 -2.23 4.24 -22.72
N GLY A 108 -1.78 3.02 -22.99
CA GLY A 108 -0.60 2.47 -22.32
C GLY A 108 -0.82 2.17 -20.83
N VAL A 109 -2.04 1.79 -20.40
CA VAL A 109 -2.31 1.38 -19.01
C VAL A 109 -1.36 0.26 -18.56
N GLU A 110 -0.91 -0.57 -19.50
CA GLU A 110 0.08 -1.63 -19.28
C GLU A 110 1.47 -1.14 -18.82
N GLU A 111 1.75 0.16 -18.84
CA GLU A 111 3.08 0.71 -18.50
C GLU A 111 3.10 1.64 -17.29
N TYR A 112 1.94 1.99 -16.72
CA TYR A 112 1.83 3.07 -15.73
C TYR A 112 1.21 2.61 -14.42
N LEU A 113 1.67 3.22 -13.32
CA LEU A 113 0.98 3.18 -12.04
C LEU A 113 0.00 4.35 -11.96
N ILE A 114 -1.29 4.06 -11.88
CA ILE A 114 -2.30 5.09 -11.63
C ILE A 114 -2.69 5.02 -10.15
N VAL A 115 -2.71 6.17 -9.50
CA VAL A 115 -3.05 6.28 -8.08
C VAL A 115 -4.15 7.32 -7.91
N ALA A 116 -5.16 6.99 -7.12
CA ALA A 116 -6.25 7.90 -6.80
C ALA A 116 -6.50 8.04 -5.30
N SER A 117 -7.04 9.19 -4.91
CA SER A 117 -7.56 9.44 -3.57
C SER A 117 -8.55 10.59 -3.55
N ILE A 118 -9.38 10.63 -2.52
CA ILE A 118 -10.29 11.74 -2.24
C ILE A 118 -9.66 12.67 -1.20
N ILE A 119 -9.79 13.96 -1.44
CA ILE A 119 -9.50 15.00 -0.47
C ILE A 119 -10.74 15.86 -0.18
N SER A 120 -10.81 16.44 1.01
CA SER A 120 -11.80 17.46 1.36
C SER A 120 -11.48 18.80 0.70
N GLY A 121 -12.44 19.73 0.71
CA GLY A 121 -12.22 21.11 0.26
C GLY A 121 -11.12 21.84 1.04
N ALA A 122 -10.85 21.43 2.29
CA ALA A 122 -9.75 21.94 3.11
C ALA A 122 -8.39 21.28 2.79
N GLY A 123 -8.35 20.30 1.87
CA GLY A 123 -7.13 19.60 1.46
C GLY A 123 -6.78 18.39 2.33
N GLU A 124 -7.62 18.02 3.29
CA GLU A 124 -7.45 16.82 4.12
C GLU A 124 -7.67 15.55 3.28
N LYS A 125 -6.88 14.50 3.52
CA LYS A 125 -7.04 13.22 2.83
C LYS A 125 -8.17 12.42 3.48
N LEU A 126 -9.22 12.12 2.70
CA LEU A 126 -10.42 11.42 3.17
C LEU A 126 -10.38 9.91 2.91
N SER A 127 -9.69 9.47 1.86
CA SER A 127 -9.57 8.04 1.50
C SER A 127 -8.12 7.57 1.55
N PRO A 128 -7.84 6.27 1.78
CA PRO A 128 -6.57 5.66 1.43
C PRO A 128 -6.19 5.89 -0.04
N LEU A 129 -4.92 5.63 -0.39
CA LEU A 129 -4.53 5.61 -1.80
C LEU A 129 -5.07 4.33 -2.43
N SER A 130 -5.75 4.48 -3.55
CA SER A 130 -6.11 3.39 -4.45
C SER A 130 -5.03 3.25 -5.51
N TYR A 131 -4.64 2.03 -5.83
CA TYR A 131 -3.59 1.72 -6.79
C TYR A 131 -4.17 0.90 -7.92
N LEU A 132 -3.99 1.37 -9.15
CA LEU A 132 -4.20 0.59 -10.35
C LEU A 132 -2.82 0.30 -10.96
N TYR A 133 -2.40 -0.95 -10.80
CA TYR A 133 -1.19 -1.48 -11.41
C TYR A 133 -1.47 -1.84 -12.88
N PRO A 134 -0.45 -1.82 -13.74
CA PRO A 134 -0.57 -2.33 -15.10
C PRO A 134 -0.94 -3.82 -15.11
N ASP A 135 -1.77 -4.23 -16.06
CA ASP A 135 -2.21 -5.63 -16.22
C ASP A 135 -1.04 -6.61 -16.31
N LYS A 136 0.05 -6.19 -16.98
CA LYS A 136 1.30 -6.96 -17.11
C LYS A 136 2.38 -6.36 -16.21
N LEU A 137 2.12 -6.30 -14.91
CA LEU A 137 3.06 -5.73 -13.94
C LEU A 137 4.47 -6.35 -14.03
N PHE A 138 4.57 -7.65 -14.26
CA PHE A 138 5.86 -8.35 -14.42
C PHE A 138 6.64 -7.96 -15.69
N ASN A 139 5.98 -7.37 -16.69
CA ASN A 139 6.63 -6.86 -17.89
C ASN A 139 7.06 -5.39 -17.73
N SER A 140 6.83 -4.78 -16.56
CA SER A 140 7.27 -3.42 -16.29
C SER A 140 8.80 -3.35 -16.36
N PRO A 141 9.37 -2.23 -16.83
CA PRO A 141 10.82 -2.06 -16.85
C PRO A 141 11.39 -2.14 -15.44
N THR A 142 12.60 -2.71 -15.31
CA THR A 142 13.32 -2.78 -14.03
C THR A 142 13.38 -1.42 -13.35
N ILE A 143 12.96 -1.38 -12.09
CA ILE A 143 12.94 -0.17 -11.29
C ILE A 143 14.27 -0.06 -10.55
N ASN A 144 14.94 1.08 -10.71
CA ASN A 144 16.17 1.34 -9.97
C ASN A 144 15.88 1.32 -8.46
N ASN A 145 16.53 0.42 -7.73
CA ASN A 145 16.36 0.32 -6.28
C ASN A 145 16.92 1.58 -5.61
N THR A 146 16.01 2.41 -5.10
CA THR A 146 16.34 3.60 -4.31
C THR A 146 15.68 3.56 -2.94
N LEU A 147 15.02 2.45 -2.61
CA LEU A 147 14.33 2.25 -1.34
C LEU A 147 15.37 2.06 -0.23
N LYS A 148 15.18 2.79 0.87
CA LYS A 148 15.93 2.56 2.09
C LYS A 148 15.13 2.93 3.32
N ILE A 149 15.38 2.22 4.40
CA ILE A 149 15.02 2.68 5.74
C ILE A 149 15.96 3.83 6.06
N GLU A 150 15.43 5.03 6.20
CA GLU A 150 16.20 6.23 6.53
C GLU A 150 16.50 6.24 8.03
N GLN A 151 15.47 6.12 8.86
CA GLN A 151 15.53 6.26 10.30
C GLN A 151 14.52 5.35 11.01
N ILE A 152 14.91 4.86 12.19
CA ILE A 152 14.03 4.27 13.19
C ILE A 152 14.10 5.12 14.46
N THR A 153 12.98 5.36 15.11
CA THR A 153 12.90 6.11 16.37
C THR A 153 11.98 5.38 17.33
N VAL A 154 12.45 5.12 18.54
CA VAL A 154 11.63 4.55 19.60
C VAL A 154 10.59 5.58 20.00
N VAL A 155 9.31 5.19 19.99
CA VAL A 155 8.18 6.03 20.43
C VAL A 155 7.84 5.70 21.87
N ASP A 156 7.75 4.41 22.18
CA ASP A 156 7.52 3.87 23.52
C ASP A 156 8.17 2.48 23.65
N GLU A 157 7.86 1.75 24.73
CA GLU A 157 8.47 0.45 25.01
C GLU A 157 8.26 -0.59 23.91
N ASN A 158 7.17 -0.54 23.14
CA ASN A 158 6.85 -1.53 22.12
C ASN A 158 6.55 -0.91 20.75
N SER A 159 6.73 0.40 20.58
CA SER A 159 6.39 1.11 19.35
C SER A 159 7.58 1.86 18.77
N TYR A 160 7.72 1.75 17.45
CA TYR A 160 8.81 2.33 16.67
C TYR A 160 8.25 3.13 15.51
N LYS A 161 8.78 4.32 15.28
CA LYS A 161 8.53 5.13 14.09
C LYS A 161 9.62 4.86 13.05
N ILE A 162 9.21 4.46 11.85
CA ILE A 162 10.10 4.11 10.75
C ILE A 162 9.89 5.10 9.61
N ILE A 163 10.98 5.72 9.14
CA ILE A 163 10.97 6.61 7.99
C ILE A 163 11.62 5.89 6.82
N LEU A 164 10.83 5.63 5.78
CA LEU A 164 11.28 5.10 4.51
C LEU A 164 11.58 6.24 3.54
N LYS A 165 12.57 6.03 2.67
CA LYS A 165 12.98 7.00 1.64
C LYS A 165 13.19 6.32 0.30
N CYS A 166 12.75 6.99 -0.76
CA CYS A 166 13.02 6.60 -2.14
C CYS A 166 13.26 7.82 -3.04
N LYS A 167 13.78 7.60 -4.24
CA LYS A 167 13.93 8.63 -5.29
C LYS A 167 12.99 8.43 -6.47
N ASN A 168 12.39 7.24 -6.58
CA ASN A 168 11.54 6.81 -7.70
C ASN A 168 10.19 6.34 -7.17
N ALA A 169 9.18 6.22 -8.04
CA ALA A 169 7.97 5.49 -7.69
C ALA A 169 8.31 3.99 -7.49
N ILE A 170 8.01 3.45 -6.31
CA ILE A 170 8.33 2.06 -5.96
C ILE A 170 7.03 1.32 -5.61
N PRO A 171 6.62 0.29 -6.37
CA PRO A 171 5.39 -0.45 -6.14
C PRO A 171 5.57 -1.49 -5.05
N LEU A 172 4.49 -1.81 -4.33
CA LEU A 172 4.42 -2.96 -3.42
C LEU A 172 5.59 -3.03 -2.42
N VAL A 173 5.93 -1.89 -1.81
CA VAL A 173 6.96 -1.81 -0.78
C VAL A 173 6.53 -2.67 0.40
N TRP A 174 7.42 -3.58 0.79
CA TRP A 174 7.26 -4.49 1.91
C TRP A 174 8.35 -4.22 2.96
N VAL A 175 7.93 -3.99 4.20
CA VAL A 175 8.84 -3.86 5.36
C VAL A 175 8.56 -5.01 6.31
N ASP A 176 9.60 -5.66 6.83
CA ASP A 176 9.47 -6.76 7.77
C ASP A 176 10.64 -6.79 8.77
N LEU A 177 10.49 -7.58 9.83
CA LEU A 177 11.62 -7.95 10.67
C LEU A 177 12.57 -8.89 9.90
N SER A 178 13.87 -8.80 10.17
CA SER A 178 14.85 -9.71 9.58
C SER A 178 14.57 -11.16 9.97
N GLU A 179 14.98 -12.10 9.12
CA GLU A 179 14.86 -13.53 9.43
C GLU A 179 15.61 -13.90 10.70
N GLU A 180 16.71 -13.21 11.01
CA GLU A 180 17.46 -13.41 12.25
C GLU A 180 16.63 -13.04 13.49
N VAL A 181 15.94 -11.89 13.46
CA VAL A 181 15.07 -11.49 14.57
C VAL A 181 13.90 -12.45 14.73
N LYS A 182 13.27 -12.86 13.62
CA LYS A 182 12.17 -13.84 13.65
C LYS A 182 12.63 -15.20 14.18
N ARG A 183 13.83 -15.65 13.80
CA ARG A 183 14.43 -16.91 14.27
C ARG A 183 14.79 -16.88 15.76
N THR A 184 15.32 -15.75 16.24
CA THR A 184 15.73 -15.60 17.65
C THR A 184 14.58 -15.28 18.59
N ASN A 185 13.45 -14.79 18.05
CA ASN A 185 12.26 -14.41 18.81
C ASN A 185 11.00 -15.02 18.15
N PRO A 186 10.82 -16.34 18.17
CA PRO A 186 9.76 -17.01 17.42
C PRO A 186 8.34 -16.56 17.83
N ASP A 187 8.17 -16.21 19.11
CA ASP A 187 6.90 -15.77 19.68
C ASP A 187 6.64 -14.25 19.56
N ILE A 188 7.47 -13.51 18.82
CA ILE A 188 7.27 -12.08 18.60
C ILE A 188 6.07 -11.85 17.68
N VAL A 189 5.11 -11.06 18.14
CA VAL A 189 3.96 -10.63 17.33
C VAL A 189 4.06 -9.14 17.14
N TYR A 190 3.95 -8.69 15.89
CA TYR A 190 4.12 -7.29 15.54
C TYR A 190 3.19 -6.89 14.39
N GLU A 191 2.84 -5.61 14.35
CA GLU A 191 2.02 -5.01 13.30
C GLU A 191 2.66 -3.72 12.79
N PHE A 192 2.61 -3.50 11.48
CA PHE A 192 2.92 -2.21 10.89
C PHE A 192 1.63 -1.40 10.70
N SER A 193 1.70 -0.08 10.84
CA SER A 193 0.57 0.81 10.60
C SER A 193 0.07 0.73 9.15
N ASP A 194 0.99 0.46 8.22
CA ASP A 194 0.77 0.29 6.79
C ASP A 194 1.94 -0.50 6.17
N ASN A 195 1.67 -1.38 5.20
CA ASN A 195 2.67 -2.19 4.48
C ASN A 195 2.12 -2.65 3.13
N SER A 196 2.92 -3.18 2.20
CA SER A 196 2.45 -3.49 0.83
C SER A 196 1.78 -2.28 0.15
N PHE A 197 2.48 -1.15 0.10
CA PHE A 197 1.99 0.08 -0.53
C PHE A 197 2.93 0.52 -1.65
N SER A 198 2.43 1.26 -2.62
CA SER A 198 3.29 1.98 -3.56
C SER A 198 3.77 3.30 -2.96
N MET A 199 5.08 3.50 -2.89
CA MET A 199 5.69 4.78 -2.55
C MET A 199 5.69 5.70 -3.76
N ILE A 200 4.87 6.75 -3.70
CA ILE A 200 4.76 7.83 -4.69
C ILE A 200 5.26 9.18 -4.15
N ARG A 201 5.92 9.17 -2.99
CA ARG A 201 6.53 10.33 -2.33
C ARG A 201 7.93 9.94 -1.86
N SER A 202 8.82 10.93 -1.78
CA SER A 202 10.22 10.73 -1.41
C SER A 202 10.43 10.16 -0.01
N ARG A 203 9.50 10.43 0.90
CA ARG A 203 9.49 9.89 2.26
C ARG A 203 8.11 9.39 2.64
N LYS A 204 8.08 8.30 3.39
CA LYS A 204 6.87 7.79 4.06
C LYS A 204 7.22 7.35 5.47
N THR A 205 6.37 7.74 6.41
CA THR A 205 6.47 7.31 7.80
C THR A 205 5.46 6.20 8.04
N ILE A 206 5.91 5.13 8.69
CA ILE A 206 5.05 4.06 9.23
C ILE A 206 5.43 3.82 10.69
N THR A 207 4.50 3.28 11.46
CA THR A 207 4.75 2.84 12.84
C THR A 207 4.78 1.31 12.88
N LEU A 208 5.70 0.74 13.64
CA LEU A 208 5.74 -0.67 14.00
C LEU A 208 5.36 -0.77 15.47
N LYS A 209 4.41 -1.64 15.80
CA LYS A 209 4.00 -1.95 17.16
C LYS A 209 4.25 -3.43 17.43
N ILE A 210 4.98 -3.74 18.48
CA ILE A 210 5.16 -5.10 18.99
C ILE A 210 3.99 -5.40 19.92
N VAL A 211 3.12 -6.31 19.50
CA VAL A 211 1.91 -6.72 20.23
C VAL A 211 2.27 -7.73 21.33
N LYS A 212 3.23 -8.62 21.07
CA LYS A 212 3.73 -9.61 22.02
C LYS A 212 5.27 -9.61 21.99
N ASN A 213 5.89 -9.30 23.12
CA ASN A 213 7.34 -9.16 23.27
C ASN A 213 7.89 -10.00 24.44
N PRO A 214 7.89 -11.34 24.35
CA PRO A 214 8.23 -12.21 25.48
C PRO A 214 9.71 -12.14 25.87
N TYR A 215 10.59 -11.73 24.95
CA TYR A 215 12.03 -11.67 25.13
C TYR A 215 12.56 -10.25 25.38
N ASN A 216 11.68 -9.25 25.56
CA ASN A 216 12.05 -7.83 25.70
C ASN A 216 12.98 -7.34 24.58
N THR A 217 12.75 -7.82 23.35
CA THR A 217 13.57 -7.54 22.18
C THR A 217 13.51 -6.06 21.85
N ARG A 218 14.68 -5.44 21.68
CA ARG A 218 14.82 -4.05 21.24
C ARG A 218 15.29 -4.02 19.80
N LEU A 219 14.43 -3.49 18.92
CA LEU A 219 14.73 -3.41 17.51
C LEU A 219 15.59 -2.19 17.19
N THR A 220 16.54 -2.41 16.30
CA THR A 220 17.40 -1.42 15.68
C THR A 220 17.11 -1.33 14.18
N LYS A 221 17.85 -0.48 13.47
CA LYS A 221 17.67 -0.32 12.02
C LYS A 221 18.06 -1.59 11.23
N THR A 222 19.05 -2.34 11.68
CA THR A 222 19.55 -3.56 11.01
C THR A 222 18.60 -4.75 11.17
N ASP A 223 17.70 -4.67 12.15
CA ASP A 223 16.68 -5.67 12.43
C ASP A 223 15.47 -5.59 11.49
N LEU A 224 15.45 -4.58 10.63
CA LEU A 224 14.38 -4.34 9.67
C LEU A 224 14.89 -4.49 8.24
N VAL A 225 14.09 -5.16 7.42
CA VAL A 225 14.33 -5.30 5.99
C VAL A 225 13.22 -4.57 5.24
N ALA A 226 13.59 -3.86 4.18
CA ALA A 226 12.63 -3.24 3.26
C ALA A 226 12.95 -3.68 1.83
N CYS A 227 11.95 -4.21 1.13
CA CYS A 227 12.06 -4.65 -0.26
C CYS A 227 10.85 -4.18 -1.06
N PHE A 228 10.86 -4.42 -2.36
CA PHE A 228 9.74 -4.19 -3.26
C PHE A 228 9.74 -5.22 -4.38
N LEU A 229 8.81 -5.13 -5.33
CA LEU A 229 8.62 -6.08 -6.44
C LEU A 229 9.93 -6.69 -7.00
N ASP A 230 10.93 -5.88 -7.37
CA ASP A 230 12.15 -6.36 -8.03
C ASP A 230 13.23 -6.90 -7.05
N THR A 231 13.08 -6.67 -5.74
CA THR A 231 14.11 -7.00 -4.74
C THR A 231 13.63 -7.93 -3.63
N CYS A 232 12.33 -8.15 -3.47
CA CYS A 232 11.81 -9.11 -2.50
C CYS A 232 12.10 -10.54 -2.95
N GLY A 233 12.40 -11.44 -2.00
CA GLY A 233 12.65 -12.86 -2.27
C GLY A 233 14.04 -13.20 -2.84
N PHE A 234 14.83 -12.19 -3.22
CA PHE A 234 16.23 -12.39 -3.55
C PHE A 234 17.09 -12.18 -2.30
N SER A 235 17.65 -13.28 -1.78
CA SER A 235 18.85 -13.21 -0.94
C SER A 235 19.95 -12.49 -1.75
N ASP A 236 20.79 -11.67 -1.11
CA ASP A 236 21.96 -11.01 -1.73
C ASP A 236 22.91 -11.99 -2.45
N THR A 237 22.67 -13.30 -2.34
CA THR A 237 23.26 -14.34 -3.16
C THR A 237 22.59 -14.49 -4.53
N LYS A 238 23.17 -13.81 -5.53
CA LYS A 238 23.09 -14.07 -6.98
C LYS A 238 21.68 -14.13 -7.62
N LYS A 239 21.44 -13.14 -8.48
CA LYS A 239 20.43 -13.19 -9.55
C LYS A 239 20.63 -14.45 -10.40
N HIS A 240 19.88 -15.51 -10.12
CA HIS A 240 19.61 -16.51 -11.14
C HIS A 240 18.59 -15.89 -12.09
N LYS A 241 19.08 -15.49 -13.27
CA LYS A 241 18.23 -15.25 -14.44
C LYS A 241 17.54 -16.58 -14.75
N PHE A 242 16.22 -16.60 -14.66
CA PHE A 242 15.40 -17.55 -15.40
C PHE A 242 15.40 -17.15 -16.88
#